data_AF-A0A959IKR0-F1
#
_entry.id   AF-A0A959IKR0-F1
#
_cell.length_a   1.000
_cell.length_b   1.000
_cell.length_c   1.000
_cell.angle_alpha   90.00
_cell.angle_beta   90.00
_cell.angle_gamma   90.00
#
_symmetry.space_group_name_H-M   'P 1'
#
loop_
_entity.id
_entity.type
_entity.pdbx_description
1 polymer ?
#
loop_
_entity_poly.entity_id
_entity_poly.type
_entity_poly.pdbx_seq_one_letter_code
_entity_poly.pdbx_strand_id
1 'polypeptide(L)'
;MKTLFLFILLVPTLLITSCRASFQKTYQNQPLITAKQEVIDYRVGNQWYRNQWSIAPEIENDTLVVICYEPQTDFLFQTDQDSISLRVSPGSIHHFYVLLADSAYAHTVVQGVPFATQSLQFDDNRTPGLTVSYQSGETSYLQQLREQYPIVLSAPAGSDQEKVLAVLNWTNSRWQHNGNNAPKKNDAISILQEAEAGGQFPCFAYAIVLRDQLTSLGYKARTIYLKSRDAATSNYPPGHVATEVYLDDLQKWAFLDGQFNVMPTLNGTPLNAVEFQDAVTHHYREFELTTIG
;
A
#
# COMPACT_ATOMS: atom_id res chain seq x y z
N MET A 1 48.80 14.80 59.42
CA MET A 1 48.18 13.78 60.31
C MET A 1 46.83 13.38 59.73
N LYS A 2 46.69 12.09 59.34
CA LYS A 2 45.46 11.31 59.07
C LYS A 2 44.55 11.86 57.94
N THR A 3 44.67 11.47 56.67
CA THR A 3 44.27 10.18 56.04
C THR A 3 42.92 9.64 56.55
N LEU A 4 41.86 9.81 55.75
CA LEU A 4 40.61 9.07 55.87
C LEU A 4 40.29 8.47 54.49
N PHE A 5 40.58 7.19 54.31
CA PHE A 5 40.18 6.42 53.13
C PHE A 5 38.75 5.91 53.35
N LEU A 6 37.83 6.31 52.47
CA LEU A 6 36.47 5.79 52.41
C LEU A 6 36.50 4.53 51.52
N PHE A 7 36.41 3.35 52.11
CA PHE A 7 36.20 2.10 51.37
C PHE A 7 34.72 1.99 51.00
N ILE A 8 34.36 2.26 49.74
CA ILE A 8 33.06 1.92 49.17
C ILE A 8 33.16 0.49 48.64
N LEU A 9 32.48 -0.44 49.31
CA LEU A 9 32.35 -1.82 48.87
C LEU A 9 31.42 -1.87 47.65
N LEU A 10 31.95 -2.09 46.45
CA LEU A 10 31.17 -2.27 45.24
C LEU A 10 30.62 -3.70 45.23
N VAL A 11 29.34 -3.87 45.55
CA VAL A 11 28.64 -5.15 45.38
C VAL A 11 28.24 -5.29 43.91
N PRO A 12 28.69 -6.32 43.17
CA PRO A 12 28.22 -6.52 41.81
C PRO A 12 26.82 -7.11 41.87
N THR A 13 25.81 -6.30 41.55
CA THR A 13 24.45 -6.78 41.30
C THR A 13 24.44 -7.59 40.01
N LEU A 14 24.49 -8.91 40.16
CA LEU A 14 24.27 -9.88 39.08
C LEU A 14 22.81 -9.72 38.59
N LEU A 15 22.61 -9.01 37.47
CA LEU A 15 21.35 -8.98 36.76
C LEU A 15 21.10 -10.37 36.14
N ILE A 16 20.33 -11.19 36.84
CA ILE A 16 19.81 -12.46 36.31
C ILE A 16 18.76 -12.09 35.27
N THR A 17 19.16 -11.99 34.01
CA THR A 17 18.25 -12.00 32.87
C THR A 17 17.60 -13.38 32.82
N SER A 18 16.39 -13.47 33.37
CA SER A 18 15.57 -14.67 33.24
C SER A 18 15.20 -14.87 31.77
N CYS A 19 15.94 -15.74 31.08
CA CYS A 19 15.55 -16.27 29.79
C CYS A 19 14.33 -17.16 30.02
N ARG A 20 13.12 -16.59 29.95
CA ARG A 20 11.89 -17.39 29.92
C ARG A 20 11.83 -18.08 28.56
N ALA A 21 12.27 -19.33 28.51
CA ALA A 21 11.91 -20.22 27.42
C ALA A 21 10.38 -20.38 27.45
N SER A 22 9.66 -19.78 26.50
CA SER A 22 8.24 -20.06 26.30
C SER A 22 8.11 -21.52 25.87
N PHE A 23 7.63 -22.38 26.76
CA PHE A 23 7.26 -23.75 26.37
C PHE A 23 6.07 -23.65 25.42
N GLN A 24 6.34 -23.76 24.12
CA GLN A 24 5.29 -23.87 23.12
C GLN A 24 4.69 -25.27 23.22
N LYS A 25 3.39 -25.36 23.47
CA LYS A 25 2.68 -26.65 23.47
C LYS A 25 2.80 -27.27 22.07
N THR A 26 2.74 -28.59 22.01
CA THR A 26 2.83 -29.32 20.75
C THR A 26 1.77 -30.40 20.63
N TYR A 27 1.29 -30.65 19.42
CA TYR A 27 0.42 -31.76 19.05
C TYR A 27 0.95 -32.39 17.76
N GLN A 28 1.06 -33.72 17.72
CA GLN A 28 1.67 -34.45 16.59
C GLN A 28 3.04 -33.89 16.16
N ASN A 29 3.88 -33.51 17.14
CA ASN A 29 5.20 -32.90 16.95
C ASN A 29 5.22 -31.54 16.24
N GLN A 30 4.06 -30.90 16.06
CA GLN A 30 3.94 -29.53 15.56
C GLN A 30 3.51 -28.58 16.69
N PRO A 31 3.78 -27.27 16.59
CA PRO A 31 3.27 -26.29 17.52
C PRO A 31 1.74 -26.38 17.68
N LEU A 32 1.26 -26.16 18.90
CA LEU A 32 -0.16 -26.13 19.24
C LEU A 32 -0.51 -24.79 19.90
N ILE A 33 -1.50 -24.11 19.33
CA ILE A 33 -2.17 -22.95 19.94
C ILE A 33 -3.66 -23.26 20.15
N THR A 34 -4.36 -22.40 20.90
CA THR A 34 -5.78 -22.61 21.24
C THR A 34 -6.66 -21.49 20.70
N ALA A 35 -7.92 -21.79 20.40
CA ALA A 35 -8.95 -20.81 20.02
C ALA A 35 -10.32 -21.24 20.58
N LYS A 36 -11.19 -20.28 20.90
CA LYS A 36 -12.63 -20.55 21.12
C LYS A 36 -13.48 -20.11 19.94
N GLN A 37 -13.00 -19.13 19.17
CA GLN A 37 -13.68 -18.63 17.99
C GLN A 37 -13.00 -19.17 16.73
N GLU A 38 -13.79 -19.43 15.69
CA GLU A 38 -13.28 -19.89 14.39
C GLU A 38 -12.57 -18.76 13.65
N VAL A 39 -13.12 -17.55 13.71
CA VAL A 39 -12.59 -16.38 13.03
C VAL A 39 -11.37 -15.84 13.77
N ILE A 40 -10.32 -15.53 13.02
CA ILE A 40 -9.05 -15.05 13.56
C ILE A 40 -8.60 -13.74 12.92
N ASP A 41 -7.66 -13.09 13.60
CA ASP A 41 -6.87 -11.99 13.07
C ASP A 41 -5.47 -12.50 12.72
N TYR A 42 -4.88 -11.94 11.66
CA TYR A 42 -3.48 -12.18 11.37
C TYR A 42 -2.78 -10.90 10.92
N ARG A 43 -1.45 -10.88 11.06
CA ARG A 43 -0.61 -9.77 10.65
C ARG A 43 0.48 -10.25 9.71
N VAL A 44 0.65 -9.56 8.59
CA VAL A 44 1.77 -9.74 7.65
C VAL A 44 2.59 -8.45 7.68
N GLY A 45 3.82 -8.53 8.17
CA GLY A 45 4.64 -7.34 8.45
C GLY A 45 3.92 -6.41 9.42
N ASN A 46 3.58 -5.21 8.93
CA ASN A 46 2.83 -4.20 9.71
C ASN A 46 1.33 -4.19 9.43
N GLN A 47 0.85 -4.96 8.44
CA GLN A 47 -0.55 -4.94 8.02
C GLN A 47 -1.38 -5.98 8.76
N TRP A 48 -2.47 -5.52 9.38
CA TRP A 48 -3.46 -6.38 10.04
C TRP A 48 -4.59 -6.76 9.09
N TYR A 49 -4.97 -8.03 9.14
CA TYR A 49 -6.10 -8.61 8.44
C TYR A 49 -7.06 -9.12 9.51
N ARG A 50 -8.15 -8.37 9.73
CA ARG A 50 -9.09 -8.67 10.80
C ARG A 50 -10.30 -9.43 10.28
N ASN A 51 -10.63 -10.53 10.93
CA ASN A 51 -11.74 -11.39 10.57
C ASN A 51 -11.73 -11.83 9.08
N GLN A 52 -10.55 -11.98 8.48
CA GLN A 52 -10.40 -12.33 7.05
C GLN A 52 -10.13 -13.83 6.84
N TRP A 53 -10.06 -14.61 7.91
CA TRP A 53 -9.80 -16.04 7.83
C TRP A 53 -10.49 -16.76 8.98
N SER A 54 -10.84 -18.04 8.76
CA SER A 54 -11.57 -18.87 9.70
C SER A 54 -10.91 -20.24 9.80
N ILE A 55 -10.69 -20.72 11.02
CA ILE A 55 -10.16 -22.05 11.31
C ILE A 55 -11.18 -23.10 10.85
N ALA A 56 -10.73 -24.08 10.06
CA ALA A 56 -11.57 -25.15 9.52
C ALA A 56 -11.00 -26.55 9.86
N PRO A 57 -11.34 -27.13 11.03
CA PRO A 57 -10.84 -28.44 11.45
C PRO A 57 -11.15 -29.60 10.49
N GLU A 58 -12.16 -29.46 9.65
CA GLU A 58 -12.57 -30.43 8.64
C GLU A 58 -11.69 -30.41 7.38
N ILE A 59 -10.87 -29.38 7.19
CA ILE A 59 -9.94 -29.27 6.07
C ILE A 59 -8.60 -29.90 6.47
N GLU A 60 -8.14 -30.90 5.71
CA GLU A 60 -6.90 -31.65 6.01
C GLU A 60 -5.67 -30.74 6.14
N ASN A 61 -5.56 -29.72 5.29
CA ASN A 61 -4.52 -28.71 5.30
C ASN A 61 -5.16 -27.33 5.13
N ASP A 62 -5.66 -26.77 6.22
CA ASP A 62 -6.29 -25.46 6.22
C ASP A 62 -5.24 -24.37 5.97
N THR A 63 -5.10 -23.98 4.70
CA THR A 63 -3.93 -23.26 4.19
C THR A 63 -4.21 -21.77 4.02
N LEU A 64 -3.49 -20.96 4.78
CA LEU A 64 -3.41 -19.51 4.59
C LEU A 64 -2.20 -19.17 3.71
N VAL A 65 -2.47 -18.63 2.52
CA VAL A 65 -1.44 -18.16 1.59
C VAL A 65 -1.03 -16.73 1.93
N VAL A 66 0.27 -16.52 2.14
CA VAL A 66 0.85 -15.20 2.44
C VAL A 66 1.70 -14.75 1.26
N ILE A 67 1.28 -13.65 0.63
CA ILE A 67 2.04 -13.00 -0.45
C ILE A 67 3.25 -12.30 0.16
N CYS A 68 4.44 -12.73 -0.25
CA CYS A 68 5.71 -12.22 0.20
C CYS A 68 6.24 -11.19 -0.81
N TYR A 69 6.22 -9.91 -0.41
CA TYR A 69 6.87 -8.83 -1.15
C TYR A 69 8.36 -8.70 -0.83
N GLU A 70 8.79 -9.29 0.29
CA GLU A 70 10.17 -9.32 0.75
C GLU A 70 10.72 -10.75 0.77
N PRO A 71 12.06 -10.94 0.83
CA PRO A 71 12.65 -12.26 1.01
C PRO A 71 12.18 -12.98 2.28
N GLN A 72 11.81 -12.21 3.31
CA GLN A 72 11.26 -12.72 4.55
C GLN A 72 10.40 -11.65 5.21
N THR A 73 9.24 -12.04 5.71
CA THR A 73 8.31 -11.16 6.42
C THR A 73 7.87 -11.79 7.74
N ASP A 74 7.76 -10.98 8.79
CA ASP A 74 7.19 -11.41 10.06
C ASP A 74 5.68 -11.63 9.90
N PHE A 75 5.22 -12.78 10.39
CA PHE A 75 3.82 -13.18 10.35
C PHE A 75 3.34 -13.48 11.77
N LEU A 76 2.16 -12.99 12.13
CA LEU A 76 1.50 -13.32 13.40
C LEU A 76 0.12 -13.89 13.09
N PHE A 77 -0.13 -15.09 13.57
CA PHE A 77 -1.47 -15.67 13.62
C PHE A 77 -2.02 -15.46 15.02
N GLN A 78 -3.17 -14.80 15.15
CA GLN A 78 -3.74 -14.42 16.44
C GLN A 78 -5.18 -14.94 16.58
N THR A 79 -5.38 -15.81 17.55
CA THR A 79 -6.71 -16.26 17.97
C THR A 79 -7.20 -15.40 19.13
N ASP A 80 -8.40 -15.68 19.62
CA ASP A 80 -8.95 -15.04 20.82
C ASP A 80 -8.28 -15.50 22.13
N GLN A 81 -7.45 -16.56 22.09
CA GLN A 81 -6.80 -17.13 23.29
C GLN A 81 -5.27 -17.11 23.23
N ASP A 82 -4.67 -17.19 22.05
CA ASP A 82 -3.24 -17.42 21.87
C ASP A 82 -2.73 -16.83 20.54
N SER A 83 -1.43 -16.97 20.27
CA SER A 83 -0.84 -16.57 19.01
C SER A 83 0.42 -17.36 18.67
N ILE A 84 0.76 -17.40 17.39
CA ILE A 84 2.04 -17.91 16.91
C ILE A 84 2.68 -16.91 15.96
N SER A 85 3.97 -16.65 16.18
CA SER A 85 4.79 -15.81 15.30
C SER A 85 5.66 -16.70 14.40
N LEU A 86 5.67 -16.41 13.11
CA LEU A 86 6.42 -17.13 12.09
C LEU A 86 7.24 -16.14 11.27
N ARG A 87 8.34 -16.61 10.70
CA ARG A 87 9.04 -15.90 9.63
C ARG A 87 8.74 -16.58 8.32
N VAL A 88 7.93 -15.92 7.49
CA VAL A 88 7.45 -16.47 6.22
C VAL A 88 8.34 -15.97 5.10
N SER A 89 8.65 -16.83 4.14
CA SER A 89 9.50 -16.52 3.00
C SER A 89 8.92 -17.18 1.74
N PRO A 90 9.21 -16.71 0.52
CA PRO A 90 8.77 -17.39 -0.69
C PRO A 90 9.13 -18.88 -0.68
N GLY A 91 8.12 -19.74 -0.80
CA GLY A 91 8.26 -21.20 -0.77
C GLY A 91 8.31 -21.82 0.63
N SER A 92 8.28 -21.03 1.72
CA SER A 92 8.22 -21.59 3.08
C SER A 92 6.84 -22.17 3.36
N ILE A 93 6.82 -23.27 4.13
CA ILE A 93 5.61 -23.95 4.58
C ILE A 93 5.76 -24.16 6.09
N HIS A 94 4.82 -23.63 6.85
CA HIS A 94 4.78 -23.76 8.31
C HIS A 94 3.53 -24.52 8.72
N HIS A 95 3.71 -25.54 9.55
CA HIS A 95 2.64 -26.36 10.08
C HIS A 95 2.45 -26.08 11.56
N PHE A 96 1.20 -25.97 11.98
CA PHE A 96 0.82 -25.97 13.39
C PHE A 96 -0.61 -26.46 13.54
N TYR A 97 -1.00 -26.72 14.78
CA TYR A 97 -2.39 -27.06 15.11
C TYR A 97 -3.04 -25.95 15.91
N VAL A 98 -4.33 -25.76 15.65
CA VAL A 98 -5.22 -24.97 16.50
C VAL A 98 -6.20 -25.90 17.17
N LEU A 99 -6.19 -25.96 18.50
CA LEU A 99 -7.25 -26.60 19.27
C LEU A 99 -8.42 -25.62 19.39
N LEU A 100 -9.46 -25.85 18.60
CA LEU A 100 -10.68 -25.07 18.55
C LEU A 100 -11.70 -25.64 19.54
N ALA A 101 -12.29 -24.75 20.36
CA ALA A 101 -13.36 -25.05 21.31
C ALA A 101 -13.08 -26.30 22.17
N ASP A 102 -11.82 -26.43 22.60
CA ASP A 102 -11.30 -27.50 23.47
C ASP A 102 -11.50 -28.95 22.96
N SER A 103 -11.90 -29.14 21.70
CA SER A 103 -12.30 -30.47 21.21
C SER A 103 -11.88 -30.79 19.77
N ALA A 104 -11.75 -29.79 18.90
CA ALA A 104 -11.39 -30.00 17.50
C ALA A 104 -9.96 -29.52 17.21
N TYR A 105 -9.13 -30.38 16.63
CA TYR A 105 -7.79 -30.00 16.17
C TYR A 105 -7.84 -29.67 14.69
N ALA A 106 -7.55 -28.42 14.33
CA ALA A 106 -7.35 -28.01 12.95
C ALA A 106 -5.87 -28.03 12.59
N HIS A 107 -5.52 -28.70 11.49
CA HIS A 107 -4.17 -28.63 10.93
C HIS A 107 -4.08 -27.39 10.04
N THR A 108 -3.35 -26.39 10.51
CA THR A 108 -3.23 -25.10 9.84
C THR A 108 -1.86 -24.99 9.18
N VAL A 109 -1.87 -24.55 7.93
CA VAL A 109 -0.68 -24.37 7.11
C VAL A 109 -0.56 -22.90 6.73
N VAL A 110 0.61 -22.31 6.96
CA VAL A 110 0.96 -21.00 6.43
C VAL A 110 1.98 -21.17 5.32
N GLN A 111 1.60 -20.80 4.11
CA GLN A 111 2.43 -20.93 2.92
C GLN A 111 2.84 -19.56 2.38
N GLY A 112 4.15 -19.33 2.31
CA GLY A 112 4.71 -18.14 1.66
C GLY A 112 4.78 -18.31 0.15
N VAL A 113 4.22 -17.36 -0.60
CA VAL A 113 4.35 -17.30 -2.08
C VAL A 113 4.98 -15.98 -2.49
N PRO A 114 5.88 -15.94 -3.48
CA PRO A 114 6.43 -14.68 -3.95
C PRO A 114 5.30 -13.83 -4.58
N PHE A 115 5.34 -12.53 -4.34
CA PHE A 115 4.62 -11.62 -5.22
C PHE A 115 5.24 -11.71 -6.61
N ALA A 116 4.43 -12.06 -7.61
CA ALA A 116 4.87 -12.16 -8.99
C ALA A 116 3.90 -11.41 -9.88
N THR A 117 4.44 -10.48 -10.66
CA THR A 117 3.72 -9.80 -11.73
C THR A 117 3.99 -10.52 -13.05
N GLN A 118 3.07 -10.39 -14.00
CA GLN A 118 3.33 -10.86 -15.35
C GLN A 118 4.27 -9.88 -16.03
N SER A 119 5.39 -10.37 -16.57
CA SER A 119 6.28 -9.54 -17.38
C SER A 119 5.51 -8.99 -18.58
N LEU A 120 5.41 -7.67 -18.65
CA LEU A 120 4.82 -6.99 -19.80
C LEU A 120 5.79 -7.07 -20.98
N GLN A 121 5.26 -7.41 -22.15
CA GLN A 121 6.00 -7.42 -23.40
C GLN A 121 5.56 -6.21 -24.22
N PHE A 122 6.53 -5.40 -24.62
CA PHE A 122 6.31 -4.22 -25.45
C PHE A 122 6.93 -4.46 -26.81
N ASP A 123 6.30 -3.95 -27.85
CA ASP A 123 6.89 -3.85 -29.18
C ASP A 123 6.94 -2.38 -29.61
N ASP A 124 7.77 -2.11 -30.63
CA ASP A 124 7.85 -0.79 -31.25
C ASP A 124 6.91 -0.68 -32.47
N ASN A 125 5.95 -1.60 -32.62
CA ASN A 125 5.04 -1.60 -33.74
C ASN A 125 4.05 -0.44 -33.57
N ARG A 126 4.25 0.62 -34.34
CA ARG A 126 3.26 1.69 -34.43
C ARG A 126 1.94 1.12 -34.91
N THR A 127 0.90 1.23 -34.09
CA THR A 127 -0.47 0.93 -34.52
C THR A 127 -0.90 1.97 -35.56
N PRO A 128 -1.06 1.60 -36.84
CA PRO A 128 -1.39 2.58 -37.88
C PRO A 128 -2.74 3.25 -37.56
N GLY A 129 -2.78 4.58 -37.65
CA GLY A 129 -3.98 5.36 -37.37
C GLY A 129 -4.20 5.70 -35.88
N LEU A 130 -3.41 5.16 -34.94
CA LEU A 130 -3.47 5.59 -33.56
C LEU A 130 -2.71 6.91 -33.38
N THR A 131 -3.43 7.99 -33.05
CA THR A 131 -2.84 9.28 -32.68
C THR A 131 -3.17 9.58 -31.23
N VAL A 132 -2.15 9.82 -30.41
CA VAL A 132 -2.33 10.27 -29.03
C VAL A 132 -2.20 11.78 -29.01
N SER A 133 -3.30 12.46 -28.66
CA SER A 133 -3.34 13.90 -28.52
C SER A 133 -3.53 14.27 -27.06
N TYR A 134 -2.78 15.27 -26.61
CA TYR A 134 -2.95 15.87 -25.29
C TYR A 134 -3.55 17.25 -25.45
N GLN A 135 -4.21 17.72 -24.40
CA GLN A 135 -4.69 19.10 -24.34
C GLN A 135 -3.51 20.05 -24.58
N SER A 136 -3.60 20.84 -25.65
CA SER A 136 -2.58 21.81 -26.02
C SER A 136 -3.10 23.22 -25.78
N GLY A 137 -2.36 24.00 -24.99
CA GLY A 137 -2.73 25.37 -24.67
C GLY A 137 -3.92 25.49 -23.72
N GLU A 138 -4.19 26.74 -23.34
CA GLU A 138 -5.24 27.10 -22.39
C GLU A 138 -6.63 27.02 -23.03
N THR A 139 -7.62 26.55 -22.26
CA THR A 139 -9.04 26.56 -22.64
C THR A 139 -9.83 27.37 -21.63
N SER A 140 -11.04 27.81 -22.01
CA SER A 140 -11.94 28.50 -21.07
C SER A 140 -12.22 27.67 -19.81
N TYR A 141 -12.33 26.34 -19.95
CA TYR A 141 -12.52 25.44 -18.81
C TYR A 141 -11.30 25.44 -17.88
N LEU A 142 -10.08 25.30 -18.42
CA LEU A 142 -8.87 25.27 -17.60
C LEU A 142 -8.58 26.63 -16.95
N GLN A 143 -8.88 27.72 -17.64
CA GLN A 143 -8.82 29.05 -17.08
C GLN A 143 -9.80 29.20 -15.91
N GLN A 144 -11.06 28.79 -16.11
CA GLN A 144 -12.09 28.82 -15.08
C GLN A 144 -11.71 27.96 -13.87
N LEU A 145 -11.14 26.77 -14.10
CA LEU A 145 -10.65 25.89 -13.04
C LEU A 145 -9.54 26.59 -12.22
N ARG A 146 -8.56 27.21 -12.89
CA ARG A 146 -7.46 27.92 -12.21
C ARG A 146 -7.94 29.14 -11.44
N GLU A 147 -8.94 29.84 -11.95
CA GLU A 147 -9.55 31.00 -11.30
C GLU A 147 -10.36 30.62 -10.05
N GLN A 148 -11.14 29.53 -10.11
CA GLN A 148 -11.97 29.08 -8.97
C GLN A 148 -11.17 28.31 -7.92
N TYR A 149 -10.18 27.52 -8.35
CA TYR A 149 -9.43 26.60 -7.50
C TYR A 149 -7.92 26.81 -7.65
N PRO A 150 -7.38 27.98 -7.27
CA PRO A 150 -5.97 28.29 -7.42
C PRO A 150 -5.10 27.40 -6.53
N ILE A 151 -3.98 26.93 -7.08
CA ILE A 151 -2.92 26.23 -6.35
C ILE A 151 -1.69 27.14 -6.31
N VAL A 152 -1.27 27.51 -5.10
CA VAL A 152 -0.05 28.31 -4.90
C VAL A 152 1.14 27.36 -4.80
N LEU A 153 1.94 27.31 -5.85
CA LEU A 153 3.19 26.55 -5.85
C LEU A 153 4.30 27.37 -5.16
N SER A 154 5.05 26.71 -4.27
CA SER A 154 6.22 27.30 -3.62
C SER A 154 7.33 27.53 -4.65
N ALA A 155 7.50 28.80 -5.03
CA ALA A 155 8.51 29.37 -5.93
C ALA A 155 8.56 28.82 -7.40
N PRO A 156 8.76 29.69 -8.40
CA PRO A 156 8.83 29.29 -9.82
C PRO A 156 9.94 28.28 -10.17
N ALA A 157 11.01 28.23 -9.36
CA ALA A 157 12.25 27.50 -9.63
C ALA A 157 12.29 26.06 -9.10
N GLY A 158 11.19 25.53 -8.55
CA GLY A 158 11.12 24.12 -8.14
C GLY A 158 11.14 23.15 -9.32
N SER A 159 11.61 21.93 -9.07
CA SER A 159 11.50 20.79 -9.99
C SER A 159 10.04 20.47 -10.31
N ASP A 160 9.78 19.78 -11.42
CA ASP A 160 8.42 19.32 -11.73
C ASP A 160 7.90 18.36 -10.67
N GLN A 161 8.77 17.52 -10.10
CA GLN A 161 8.42 16.63 -9.01
C GLN A 161 7.86 17.38 -7.79
N GLU A 162 8.53 18.44 -7.32
CA GLU A 162 8.07 19.24 -6.19
C GLU A 162 6.72 19.91 -6.47
N LYS A 163 6.56 20.48 -7.67
CA LYS A 163 5.32 21.14 -8.09
C LYS A 163 4.16 20.15 -8.16
N VAL A 164 4.39 18.98 -8.77
CA VAL A 164 3.40 17.92 -8.90
C VAL A 164 3.02 17.35 -7.53
N LEU A 165 3.96 17.16 -6.62
CA LEU A 165 3.67 16.72 -5.24
C LEU A 165 2.81 17.75 -4.48
N ALA A 166 2.99 19.05 -4.73
CA ALA A 166 2.12 20.08 -4.15
C ALA A 166 0.68 20.01 -4.66
N VAL A 167 0.51 19.76 -5.97
CA VAL A 167 -0.83 19.55 -6.55
C VAL A 167 -1.45 18.26 -6.02
N LEU A 168 -0.67 17.19 -5.93
CA LEU A 168 -1.09 15.90 -5.37
C LEU A 168 -1.63 16.05 -3.95
N ASN A 169 -0.85 16.69 -3.07
CA ASN A 169 -1.24 16.92 -1.68
C ASN A 169 -2.47 17.84 -1.58
N TRP A 170 -2.52 18.89 -2.39
CA TRP A 170 -3.71 19.74 -2.47
C TRP A 170 -4.95 18.95 -2.86
N THR A 171 -4.88 18.08 -3.88
CA THR A 171 -6.00 17.26 -4.32
C THR A 171 -6.41 16.25 -3.25
N ASN A 172 -5.47 15.57 -2.61
CA ASN A 172 -5.76 14.60 -1.56
C ASN A 172 -6.53 15.22 -0.39
N SER A 173 -6.20 16.46 -0.02
CA SER A 173 -6.79 17.13 1.13
C SER A 173 -8.22 17.65 0.90
N ARG A 174 -8.80 17.46 -0.29
CA ARG A 174 -10.10 18.05 -0.65
C ARG A 174 -11.29 17.34 -0.02
N TRP A 175 -11.21 16.02 0.18
CA TRP A 175 -12.27 15.23 0.81
C TRP A 175 -11.71 13.95 1.43
N GLN A 176 -12.55 13.20 2.16
CA GLN A 176 -12.22 11.85 2.62
C GLN A 176 -12.76 10.82 1.63
N HIS A 177 -12.01 9.75 1.38
CA HIS A 177 -12.41 8.71 0.42
C HIS A 177 -13.74 8.03 0.80
N ASN A 178 -14.63 7.89 -0.18
CA ASN A 178 -15.83 7.06 -0.08
C ASN A 178 -16.05 6.31 -1.40
N GLY A 179 -15.75 5.00 -1.40
CA GLY A 179 -15.87 4.11 -2.57
C GLY A 179 -17.28 3.96 -3.13
N ASN A 180 -18.31 4.31 -2.35
CA ASN A 180 -19.72 4.08 -2.67
C ASN A 180 -20.48 5.32 -3.14
N ASN A 181 -19.80 6.45 -3.32
CA ASN A 181 -20.46 7.72 -3.65
C ASN A 181 -19.82 8.38 -4.87
N ALA A 182 -20.43 8.22 -6.04
CA ALA A 182 -19.94 8.84 -7.28
C ALA A 182 -20.35 10.33 -7.36
N PRO A 183 -19.48 11.23 -7.86
CA PRO A 183 -19.87 12.59 -8.18
C PRO A 183 -20.90 12.62 -9.32
N LYS A 184 -21.67 13.71 -9.42
CA LYS A 184 -22.70 13.83 -10.47
C LYS A 184 -22.09 14.05 -11.85
N LYS A 185 -20.90 14.64 -11.91
CA LYS A 185 -20.13 14.89 -13.14
C LYS A 185 -18.67 14.52 -12.95
N ASN A 186 -18.06 14.09 -14.05
CA ASN A 186 -16.68 13.63 -14.10
C ASN A 186 -15.72 14.74 -14.58
N ASP A 187 -15.78 15.90 -13.93
CA ASP A 187 -14.94 17.06 -14.21
C ASP A 187 -14.53 17.74 -12.89
N ALA A 188 -13.33 18.33 -12.84
CA ALA A 188 -12.78 18.83 -11.59
C ALA A 188 -13.61 19.92 -10.92
N ILE A 189 -14.14 20.90 -11.66
CA ILE A 189 -14.95 21.99 -11.09
C ILE A 189 -16.18 21.41 -10.38
N SER A 190 -16.95 20.54 -11.05
CA SER A 190 -18.14 19.95 -10.45
C SER A 190 -17.80 19.09 -9.22
N ILE A 191 -16.75 18.26 -9.30
CA ILE A 191 -16.33 17.40 -8.17
C ILE A 191 -15.91 18.25 -6.97
N LEU A 192 -15.13 19.30 -7.20
CA LEU A 192 -14.64 20.19 -6.14
C LEU A 192 -15.80 20.95 -5.48
N GLN A 193 -16.76 21.47 -6.25
CA GLN A 193 -17.96 22.11 -5.72
C GLN A 193 -18.79 21.15 -4.84
N GLU A 194 -18.96 19.89 -5.28
CA GLU A 194 -19.66 18.90 -4.49
C GLU A 194 -18.87 18.51 -3.22
N ALA A 195 -17.54 18.44 -3.29
CA ALA A 195 -16.67 18.18 -2.13
C ALA A 195 -16.75 19.31 -1.08
N GLU A 196 -16.76 20.57 -1.51
CA GLU A 196 -16.94 21.75 -0.65
C GLU A 196 -18.31 21.75 0.04
N ALA A 197 -19.34 21.16 -0.59
CA ALA A 197 -20.64 20.92 0.01
C ALA A 197 -20.69 19.70 0.95
N GLY A 198 -19.54 19.09 1.27
CA GLY A 198 -19.42 17.93 2.16
C GLY A 198 -19.40 16.57 1.44
N GLY A 199 -19.33 16.57 0.10
CA GLY A 199 -19.21 15.36 -0.70
C GLY A 199 -17.91 14.59 -0.43
N GLN A 200 -18.01 13.27 -0.54
CA GLN A 200 -16.88 12.33 -0.41
C GLN A 200 -16.91 11.37 -1.58
N PHE A 201 -15.77 11.08 -2.21
CA PHE A 201 -15.74 10.40 -3.51
C PHE A 201 -14.69 9.28 -3.62
N PRO A 202 -14.86 8.34 -4.59
CA PRO A 202 -13.94 7.24 -4.84
C PRO A 202 -12.66 7.67 -5.54
N CYS A 203 -11.73 6.73 -5.72
CA CYS A 203 -10.42 6.90 -6.36
C CYS A 203 -10.46 7.69 -7.68
N PHE A 204 -11.43 7.38 -8.56
CA PHE A 204 -11.48 8.03 -9.87
C PHE A 204 -11.75 9.53 -9.80
N ALA A 205 -12.45 10.02 -8.76
CA ALA A 205 -12.68 11.44 -8.59
C ALA A 205 -11.37 12.17 -8.23
N TYR A 206 -10.51 11.57 -7.39
CA TYR A 206 -9.18 12.10 -7.10
C TYR A 206 -8.34 12.16 -8.36
N ALA A 207 -8.35 11.08 -9.15
CA ALA A 207 -7.58 11.02 -10.39
C ALA A 207 -8.03 12.07 -11.43
N ILE A 208 -9.34 12.31 -11.56
CA ILE A 208 -9.89 13.35 -12.44
C ILE A 208 -9.44 14.75 -11.97
N VAL A 209 -9.66 15.08 -10.70
CA VAL A 209 -9.29 16.40 -10.15
C VAL A 209 -7.79 16.64 -10.29
N LEU A 210 -6.97 15.65 -9.95
CA LEU A 210 -5.52 15.74 -10.06
C LEU A 210 -5.07 15.96 -11.50
N ARG A 211 -5.61 15.18 -12.46
CA ARG A 211 -5.30 15.33 -13.89
C ARG A 211 -5.66 16.74 -14.38
N ASP A 212 -6.85 17.23 -14.07
CA ASP A 212 -7.33 18.50 -14.58
C ASP A 212 -6.56 19.68 -13.96
N GLN A 213 -6.20 19.60 -12.67
CA GLN A 213 -5.36 20.63 -12.04
C GLN A 213 -3.92 20.64 -12.58
N LEU A 214 -3.34 19.46 -12.85
CA LEU A 214 -2.04 19.40 -13.52
C LEU A 214 -2.12 19.97 -14.95
N THR A 215 -3.18 19.63 -15.68
CA THR A 215 -3.42 20.16 -17.02
C THR A 215 -3.64 21.68 -17.01
N SER A 216 -4.34 22.20 -15.99
CA SER A 216 -4.50 23.64 -15.80
C SER A 216 -3.18 24.34 -15.45
N LEU A 217 -2.14 23.63 -15.03
CA LEU A 217 -0.80 24.17 -14.82
C LEU A 217 0.14 23.96 -16.02
N GLY A 218 -0.37 23.40 -17.12
CA GLY A 218 0.38 23.20 -18.36
C GLY A 218 1.04 21.82 -18.49
N TYR A 219 0.87 20.92 -17.52
CA TYR A 219 1.39 19.56 -17.61
C TYR A 219 0.53 18.68 -18.52
N LYS A 220 1.18 17.73 -19.20
CA LYS A 220 0.46 16.62 -19.83
C LYS A 220 0.12 15.61 -18.75
N ALA A 221 -1.16 15.40 -18.49
CA ALA A 221 -1.62 14.41 -17.51
C ALA A 221 -2.70 13.49 -18.10
N ARG A 222 -2.80 12.26 -17.59
CA ARG A 222 -3.81 11.28 -17.98
C ARG A 222 -4.30 10.49 -16.77
N THR A 223 -5.56 10.07 -16.81
CA THR A 223 -6.09 9.09 -15.86
C THR A 223 -5.76 7.69 -16.34
N ILE A 224 -5.34 6.82 -15.42
CA ILE A 224 -5.09 5.40 -15.67
C ILE A 224 -6.03 4.54 -14.85
N TYR A 225 -6.59 3.51 -15.48
CA TYR A 225 -7.50 2.55 -14.85
C TYR A 225 -6.74 1.24 -14.68
N LEU A 226 -6.38 0.93 -13.43
CA LEU A 226 -5.70 -0.29 -13.05
C LEU A 226 -6.74 -1.38 -12.76
N LYS A 227 -6.42 -2.61 -13.14
CA LYS A 227 -7.23 -3.79 -12.82
C LYS A 227 -6.34 -4.94 -12.36
N SER A 228 -6.81 -5.71 -11.40
CA SER A 228 -6.22 -6.99 -11.06
C SER A 228 -6.40 -7.98 -12.22
N ARG A 229 -5.49 -8.96 -12.31
CA ARG A 229 -5.53 -9.99 -13.36
C ARG A 229 -6.83 -10.79 -13.34
N ASP A 230 -7.39 -11.01 -12.15
CA ASP A 230 -8.62 -11.77 -11.91
C ASP A 230 -9.88 -10.90 -11.94
N ALA A 231 -9.83 -9.68 -12.50
CA ALA A 231 -10.94 -8.72 -12.48
C ALA A 231 -12.27 -9.23 -13.05
N ALA A 232 -12.25 -10.27 -13.90
CA ALA A 232 -13.46 -10.88 -14.45
C ALA A 232 -14.14 -11.88 -13.49
N THR A 233 -13.41 -12.38 -12.49
CA THR A 233 -13.85 -13.49 -11.62
C THR A 233 -13.76 -13.15 -10.13
N SER A 234 -13.15 -12.02 -9.77
CA SER A 234 -12.97 -11.61 -8.39
C SER A 234 -14.29 -11.19 -7.74
N ASN A 235 -14.49 -11.59 -6.49
CA ASN A 235 -15.63 -11.15 -5.66
C ASN A 235 -15.37 -9.78 -5.00
N TYR A 236 -14.18 -9.19 -5.19
CA TYR A 236 -13.81 -7.88 -4.67
C TYR A 236 -13.70 -6.85 -5.81
N PRO A 237 -13.93 -5.55 -5.55
CA PRO A 237 -13.73 -4.50 -6.54
C PRO A 237 -12.29 -4.55 -7.08
N PRO A 238 -12.09 -4.95 -8.34
CA PRO A 238 -10.77 -5.38 -8.81
C PRO A 238 -9.96 -4.21 -9.39
N GLY A 239 -10.37 -2.97 -9.13
CA GLY A 239 -9.87 -1.80 -9.86
C GLY A 239 -9.46 -0.66 -8.95
N HIS A 240 -8.48 0.09 -9.42
CA HIS A 240 -8.06 1.35 -8.83
C HIS A 240 -7.79 2.37 -9.93
N VAL A 241 -8.01 3.65 -9.65
CA VAL A 241 -7.86 4.71 -10.64
C VAL A 241 -6.89 5.76 -10.11
N ALA A 242 -5.88 6.05 -10.92
CA ALA A 242 -4.77 6.93 -10.58
C ALA A 242 -4.48 7.91 -11.72
N THR A 243 -3.47 8.75 -11.56
CA THR A 243 -3.05 9.74 -12.56
C THR A 243 -1.61 9.50 -12.95
N GLU A 244 -1.29 9.71 -14.23
CA GLU A 244 0.09 9.88 -14.66
C GLU A 244 0.30 11.28 -15.22
N VAL A 245 1.48 11.84 -14.98
CA VAL A 245 1.91 13.15 -15.47
C VAL A 245 3.24 13.05 -16.19
N TYR A 246 3.43 13.81 -17.26
CA TYR A 246 4.73 13.95 -17.91
C TYR A 246 5.52 15.06 -17.23
N LEU A 247 6.68 14.71 -16.68
CA LEU A 247 7.64 15.63 -16.09
C LEU A 247 8.60 16.07 -17.18
N ASP A 248 8.63 17.37 -17.49
CA ASP A 248 9.43 17.91 -18.60
C ASP A 248 10.91 18.00 -18.21
N ASP A 249 11.24 18.26 -16.95
CA ASP A 249 12.64 18.25 -16.48
C ASP A 249 13.31 16.86 -16.59
N LEU A 250 12.54 15.79 -16.38
CA LEU A 250 13.00 14.40 -16.46
C LEU A 250 12.68 13.71 -17.80
N GLN A 251 11.88 14.35 -18.66
CA GLN A 251 11.38 13.79 -19.92
C GLN A 251 10.72 12.40 -19.74
N LYS A 252 9.91 12.24 -18.69
CA LYS A 252 9.29 10.95 -18.38
C LYS A 252 7.89 11.07 -17.77
N TRP A 253 7.12 9.98 -17.90
CA TRP A 253 5.88 9.81 -17.17
C TRP A 253 6.14 9.42 -15.71
N ALA A 254 5.33 9.92 -14.80
CA ALA A 254 5.33 9.61 -13.38
C ALA A 254 3.92 9.29 -12.88
N PHE A 255 3.81 8.26 -12.05
CA PHE A 255 2.59 7.79 -11.40
C PHE A 255 2.27 8.62 -10.17
N LEU A 256 0.99 8.94 -9.99
CA LEU A 256 0.46 9.70 -8.88
C LEU A 256 -0.83 9.06 -8.38
N ASP A 257 -0.92 8.88 -7.07
CA ASP A 257 -2.14 8.42 -6.43
C ASP A 257 -2.77 9.52 -5.58
N GLY A 258 -3.78 10.21 -6.14
CA GLY A 258 -4.49 11.28 -5.44
C GLY A 258 -5.26 10.83 -4.21
N GLN A 259 -5.63 9.54 -4.11
CA GLN A 259 -6.32 9.01 -2.94
C GLN A 259 -5.35 8.73 -1.79
N PHE A 260 -4.19 8.14 -2.10
CA PHE A 260 -3.20 7.78 -1.08
C PHE A 260 -2.16 8.87 -0.83
N ASN A 261 -2.18 9.96 -1.61
CA ASN A 261 -1.22 11.06 -1.56
C ASN A 261 0.23 10.61 -1.81
N VAL A 262 0.46 9.73 -2.78
CA VAL A 262 1.81 9.18 -3.03
C VAL A 262 2.25 9.27 -4.49
N MET A 263 3.56 9.45 -4.66
CA MET A 263 4.31 9.29 -5.90
C MET A 263 5.42 8.26 -5.64
N PRO A 264 5.35 7.06 -6.24
CA PRO A 264 6.42 6.08 -6.14
C PRO A 264 7.70 6.61 -6.78
N THR A 265 8.83 6.46 -6.10
CA THR A 265 10.16 6.78 -6.62
C THR A 265 11.12 5.61 -6.41
N LEU A 266 12.10 5.44 -7.28
CA LEU A 266 13.23 4.52 -7.07
C LEU A 266 14.51 5.35 -7.10
N ASN A 267 15.28 5.31 -6.01
CA ASN A 267 16.49 6.13 -5.85
C ASN A 267 16.22 7.63 -6.15
N GLY A 268 15.08 8.14 -5.65
CA GLY A 268 14.63 9.53 -5.86
C GLY A 268 14.03 9.83 -7.23
N THR A 269 14.07 8.91 -8.20
CA THR A 269 13.48 9.12 -9.53
C THR A 269 12.02 8.67 -9.54
N PRO A 270 11.05 9.53 -9.91
CA PRO A 270 9.63 9.15 -10.04
C PRO A 270 9.41 7.97 -10.99
N LEU A 271 8.50 7.06 -10.66
CA LEU A 271 8.18 5.88 -11.47
C LEU A 271 6.85 6.05 -12.19
N ASN A 272 6.73 5.64 -13.45
CA ASN A 272 5.42 5.44 -14.09
C ASN A 272 4.75 4.13 -13.61
N ALA A 273 3.51 3.86 -14.04
CA ALA A 273 2.77 2.69 -13.57
C ALA A 273 3.45 1.34 -13.83
N VAL A 274 4.14 1.21 -14.98
CA VAL A 274 4.85 -0.01 -15.37
C VAL A 274 6.14 -0.16 -14.56
N GLU A 275 6.91 0.92 -14.45
CA GLU A 275 8.12 0.95 -13.61
C GLU A 275 7.80 0.69 -12.14
N PHE A 276 6.65 1.17 -11.64
CA PHE A 276 6.21 0.91 -10.28
C PHE A 276 5.83 -0.56 -10.08
N GLN A 277 5.12 -1.18 -11.03
CA GLN A 277 4.84 -2.63 -10.99
C GLN A 277 6.14 -3.45 -10.92
N ASP A 278 7.13 -3.09 -11.72
CA ASP A 278 8.45 -3.73 -11.73
C ASP A 278 9.15 -3.53 -10.37
N ALA A 279 9.14 -2.30 -9.84
CA ALA A 279 9.75 -1.98 -8.57
C ALA A 279 9.15 -2.75 -7.39
N VAL A 280 7.82 -2.97 -7.37
CA VAL A 280 7.17 -3.82 -6.34
C VAL A 280 7.66 -5.27 -6.41
N THR A 281 8.05 -5.74 -7.61
CA THR A 281 8.49 -7.13 -7.82
C THR A 281 9.99 -7.31 -7.56
N HIS A 282 10.81 -6.37 -8.01
CA HIS A 282 12.28 -6.53 -8.06
C HIS A 282 13.05 -5.57 -7.15
N HIS A 283 12.43 -4.48 -6.70
CA HIS A 283 13.07 -3.39 -5.95
C HIS A 283 12.27 -2.99 -4.71
N TYR A 284 11.57 -3.95 -4.08
CA TYR A 284 10.57 -3.66 -3.04
C TYR A 284 11.12 -2.86 -1.85
N ARG A 285 12.40 -3.04 -1.52
CA ARG A 285 13.09 -2.32 -0.42
C ARG A 285 13.73 -1.00 -0.83
N GLU A 286 13.83 -0.75 -2.14
CA GLU A 286 14.57 0.39 -2.69
C GLU A 286 13.64 1.48 -3.18
N PHE A 287 12.39 1.14 -3.57
CA PHE A 287 11.41 2.15 -3.93
C PHE A 287 10.81 2.80 -2.68
N GLU A 288 10.44 4.06 -2.81
CA GLU A 288 9.79 4.85 -1.76
C GLU A 288 8.44 5.36 -2.27
N LEU A 289 7.48 5.51 -1.37
CA LEU A 289 6.23 6.22 -1.64
C LEU A 289 6.40 7.67 -1.18
N THR A 290 6.86 8.52 -2.09
CA THR A 290 7.15 9.93 -1.79
C THR A 290 5.86 10.75 -1.67
N THR A 291 5.81 11.63 -0.68
CA THR A 291 4.70 12.55 -0.43
C THR A 291 5.20 13.85 0.20
N ILE A 292 4.37 14.90 0.18
CA ILE A 292 4.60 16.11 0.97
C ILE A 292 3.38 16.34 1.88
N GLY A 293 3.55 16.21 3.19
CA GLY A 293 2.46 16.30 4.16
C GLY A 293 2.69 15.43 5.38
#